data_AF-A0A2T5IZ69-F1
#
_entry.id   AF-A0A2T5IZ69-F1
#
_cell.length_a   1.000
_cell.length_b   1.000
_cell.length_c   1.000
_cell.angle_alpha   90.00
_cell.angle_beta   90.00
_cell.angle_gamma   90.00
#
_symmetry.space_group_name_H-M   'P 1'
#
loop_
_entity.id
_entity.type
_entity.pdbx_description
1 polymer ?
#
loop_
_entity_poly.entity_id
_entity_poly.type
_entity_poly.pdbx_seq_one_letter_code
_entity_poly.pdbx_strand_id
1 'polypeptide(L)'
;MKNSVLIVLLASLSLNVQAGQLGIKHRLHGEGKPHQRQNFSESATRTLANGEQITRETVQTTSENGFNRHSTLTNSAGQTATQDLTVVNDPSTGTHTRTKTGTTFKGKSYRHQRQVTVDKENQTATSTVNNTHINGQTTGHTSTHQWNTVTPPLAE
;
A
#
# COMPACT_ATOMS: atom_id res chain seq x y z
N MET A 1 39.61 -17.43 -26.01
CA MET A 1 38.81 -16.86 -24.91
C MET A 1 37.35 -17.22 -25.18
N LYS A 2 36.73 -18.07 -24.36
CA LYS A 2 35.35 -18.53 -24.55
C LYS A 2 34.44 -17.78 -23.58
N ASN A 3 33.61 -16.88 -24.09
CA ASN A 3 32.59 -16.18 -23.30
C ASN A 3 31.35 -17.06 -23.20
N SER A 4 31.11 -17.63 -22.03
CA SER A 4 29.86 -18.37 -21.74
C SER A 4 28.77 -17.38 -21.34
N VAL A 5 27.74 -17.26 -22.18
CA VAL A 5 26.53 -16.49 -21.90
C VAL A 5 25.62 -17.35 -21.03
N LEU A 6 25.40 -16.92 -19.78
CA LEU A 6 24.47 -17.56 -18.85
C LEU A 6 23.07 -16.97 -19.06
N ILE A 7 22.18 -17.72 -19.72
CA ILE A 7 20.78 -17.36 -19.87
C ILE A 7 20.02 -17.88 -18.64
N VAL A 8 19.55 -16.97 -17.79
CA VAL A 8 18.68 -17.30 -16.65
C VAL A 8 17.23 -17.26 -17.12
N LEU A 9 16.62 -18.43 -17.30
CA LEU A 9 15.17 -18.55 -17.48
C LEU A 9 14.48 -18.27 -16.13
N LEU A 10 13.80 -17.14 -16.00
CA LEU A 10 12.81 -16.92 -14.94
C LEU A 10 11.52 -17.64 -15.32
N ALA A 11 11.23 -18.76 -14.66
CA ALA A 11 9.93 -19.42 -14.74
C ALA A 11 8.93 -18.68 -13.84
N SER A 12 7.95 -18.02 -14.45
CA SER A 12 6.84 -17.37 -13.75
C SER A 12 5.84 -18.42 -13.25
N LEU A 13 5.95 -18.84 -11.99
CA LEU A 13 4.90 -19.66 -11.36
C LEU A 13 3.64 -18.80 -11.16
N SER A 14 2.59 -19.12 -11.92
CA SER A 14 1.25 -18.54 -11.71
C SER A 14 0.50 -19.41 -10.71
N LEU A 15 0.37 -18.94 -9.46
CA LEU A 15 -0.51 -19.58 -8.48
C LEU A 15 -1.95 -19.13 -8.74
N ASN A 16 -2.76 -20.04 -9.29
CA ASN A 16 -4.22 -19.91 -9.29
C ASN A 16 -4.73 -20.18 -7.88
N VAL A 17 -4.91 -19.12 -7.08
CA VAL A 17 -5.59 -19.21 -5.79
C VAL A 17 -7.09 -19.25 -6.06
N GLN A 18 -7.69 -20.44 -5.91
CA GLN A 18 -9.14 -20.61 -5.98
C GLN A 18 -9.77 -19.83 -4.82
N ALA A 19 -10.48 -18.76 -5.17
CA ALA A 19 -11.14 -17.88 -4.22
C ALA A 19 -12.21 -18.68 -3.46
N GLY A 20 -11.88 -19.10 -2.24
CA GLY A 20 -12.88 -19.51 -1.26
C GLY A 20 -13.86 -18.36 -1.07
N GLN A 21 -15.15 -18.66 -1.21
CA GLN A 21 -16.28 -17.76 -1.14
C GLN A 21 -16.42 -17.21 0.30
N LEU A 22 -15.46 -16.37 0.72
CA LEU A 22 -15.61 -15.54 1.90
C LEU A 22 -16.74 -14.57 1.56
N GLY A 23 -17.89 -14.76 2.21
CA GLY A 23 -19.01 -13.83 2.19
C GLY A 23 -18.58 -12.49 2.78
N ILE A 24 -17.83 -11.72 2.00
CA ILE A 24 -17.62 -10.30 2.24
C ILE A 24 -18.99 -9.70 2.00
N LYS A 25 -19.76 -9.51 3.08
CA LYS A 25 -20.86 -8.55 3.09
C LYS A 25 -20.23 -7.24 2.66
N HIS A 26 -20.32 -6.95 1.36
CA HIS A 26 -20.10 -5.61 0.82
C HIS A 26 -21.07 -4.73 1.60
N ARG A 27 -20.58 -4.09 2.67
CA ARG A 27 -21.19 -2.83 3.07
C ARG A 27 -21.03 -1.98 1.82
N LEU A 28 -22.11 -1.86 1.07
CA LEU A 28 -22.35 -0.72 0.22
C LEU A 28 -22.15 0.45 1.16
N HIS A 29 -20.93 0.97 1.20
CA HIS A 29 -20.68 2.26 1.81
C HIS A 29 -21.61 3.16 1.03
N GLY A 30 -22.72 3.57 1.67
CA GLY A 30 -23.61 4.56 1.10
C GLY A 30 -22.78 5.74 0.63
N GLU A 31 -23.33 6.52 -0.30
CA GLU A 31 -22.72 7.72 -0.89
C GLU A 31 -22.48 8.85 0.15
N GLY A 32 -21.91 8.51 1.31
CA GLY A 32 -21.29 9.45 2.21
C GLY A 32 -20.19 10.15 1.44
N LYS A 33 -20.29 11.48 1.42
CA LYS A 33 -19.26 12.36 0.88
C LYS A 33 -17.91 11.86 1.39
N PRO A 34 -16.91 11.69 0.50
CA PRO A 34 -15.60 11.25 0.94
C PRO A 34 -15.13 12.18 2.06
N HIS A 35 -14.77 11.61 3.21
CA HIS A 35 -14.24 12.40 4.31
C HIS A 35 -12.99 13.12 3.79
N GLN A 36 -13.10 14.45 3.67
CA GLN A 36 -11.96 15.27 3.28
C GLN A 36 -10.89 15.07 4.35
N ARG A 37 -9.74 14.56 3.94
CA ARG A 37 -8.59 14.47 4.83
C ARG A 37 -8.14 15.89 5.17
N GLN A 38 -7.66 16.09 6.39
CA GLN A 38 -7.14 17.37 6.85
C GLN A 38 -5.62 17.29 7.02
N ASN A 39 -4.99 18.47 7.00
CA ASN A 39 -3.61 18.64 7.45
C ASN A 39 -3.56 18.40 8.96
N PHE A 40 -2.51 17.74 9.44
CA PHE A 40 -2.27 17.61 10.87
C PHE A 40 -0.80 17.46 11.19
N SER A 41 -0.45 17.78 12.44
CA SER A 41 0.81 17.43 13.06
C SER A 41 0.52 16.79 14.42
N GLU A 42 1.09 15.63 14.70
CA GLU A 42 0.91 14.93 15.97
C GLU A 42 2.24 14.38 16.51
N SER A 43 2.32 14.27 17.83
CA SER A 43 3.36 13.52 18.52
C SER A 43 2.70 12.46 19.40
N ALA A 44 3.24 11.25 19.38
CA ALA A 44 2.74 10.13 20.15
C ALA A 44 3.89 9.27 20.67
N THR A 45 3.83 8.87 21.93
CA THR A 45 4.77 7.91 22.52
C THR A 45 4.06 6.59 22.76
N ARG A 46 4.74 5.48 22.47
CA ARG A 46 4.27 4.14 22.80
C ARG A 46 5.35 3.35 23.51
N THR A 47 4.93 2.52 24.45
CA THR A 47 5.78 1.52 25.10
C THR A 47 5.61 0.18 24.41
N LEU A 48 6.71 -0.42 23.98
CA LEU A 48 6.72 -1.75 23.37
C LEU A 48 6.66 -2.84 24.45
N ALA A 49 6.44 -4.09 24.03
CA ALA A 49 6.37 -5.24 24.94
C ALA A 49 7.67 -5.48 25.74
N ASN A 50 8.82 -5.02 25.23
CA ASN A 50 10.11 -5.07 25.90
C ASN A 50 10.35 -3.87 26.86
N GLY A 51 9.35 -3.00 27.07
CA GLY A 51 9.47 -1.79 27.88
C GLY A 51 10.12 -0.59 27.18
N GLU A 52 10.61 -0.74 25.95
CA GLU A 52 11.22 0.33 25.18
C GLU A 52 10.18 1.40 24.80
N GLN A 53 10.52 2.66 25.02
CA GLN A 53 9.69 3.78 24.58
C GLN A 53 10.12 4.23 23.18
N ILE A 54 9.12 4.41 22.32
CA ILE A 54 9.30 5.00 20.99
C ILE A 54 8.40 6.22 20.90
N THR A 55 8.99 7.37 20.61
CA THR A 55 8.27 8.60 20.25
C THR A 55 8.16 8.68 18.73
N ARG A 56 6.99 9.08 18.24
CA ARG A 56 6.71 9.30 16.84
C ARG A 56 6.18 10.72 16.65
N GLU A 57 6.82 11.47 15.77
CA GLU A 57 6.32 12.72 15.24
C GLU A 57 5.78 12.48 13.84
N THR A 58 4.66 13.11 13.48
CA THR A 58 4.05 12.92 12.16
C THR A 58 3.45 14.22 11.67
N VAL A 59 3.78 14.58 10.43
CA VAL A 59 3.20 15.72 9.72
C VAL A 59 2.53 15.20 8.45
N GLN A 60 1.26 15.56 8.25
CA GLN A 60 0.52 15.26 7.04
C GLN A 60 0.07 16.54 6.34
N THR A 61 0.31 16.59 5.03
CA THR A 61 -0.17 17.63 4.12
C THR A 61 -1.07 17.01 3.07
N THR A 62 -2.32 17.44 3.03
CA THR A 62 -3.34 16.99 2.08
C THR A 62 -3.37 17.85 0.84
N SER A 63 -3.66 17.24 -0.29
CA SER A 63 -3.95 17.90 -1.56
C SER A 63 -5.32 17.43 -2.07
N GLU A 64 -5.79 18.03 -3.15
CA GLU A 64 -7.03 17.61 -3.83
C GLU A 64 -7.02 16.12 -4.18
N ASN A 65 -5.89 15.65 -4.69
CA ASN A 65 -5.73 14.29 -5.22
C ASN A 65 -5.02 13.34 -4.26
N GLY A 66 -4.84 13.68 -2.98
CA GLY A 66 -4.20 12.77 -2.03
C GLY A 66 -3.55 13.45 -0.84
N PHE A 67 -2.40 12.93 -0.41
CA PHE A 67 -1.64 13.51 0.69
C PHE A 67 -0.19 13.02 0.72
N ASN A 68 0.65 13.80 1.37
CA ASN A 68 1.97 13.41 1.82
C ASN A 68 1.98 13.33 3.35
N ARG A 69 2.70 12.36 3.90
CA ARG A 69 2.88 12.20 5.33
C ARG A 69 4.32 11.81 5.64
N HIS A 70 4.98 12.64 6.42
CA HIS A 70 6.30 12.36 6.96
C HIS A 70 6.17 11.95 8.42
N SER A 71 6.90 10.93 8.83
CA SER A 71 7.00 10.51 10.22
C SER A 71 8.45 10.28 10.62
N THR A 72 8.83 10.76 11.79
CA THR A 72 10.10 10.46 12.45
C THR A 72 9.80 9.66 13.71
N LEU A 73 10.52 8.57 13.91
CA LEU A 73 10.47 7.77 15.12
C LEU A 73 11.81 7.90 15.84
N THR A 74 11.79 8.07 17.15
CA THR A 74 12.99 8.12 18.01
C THR A 74 12.85 7.08 19.11
N ASN A 75 13.85 6.21 19.26
CA ASN A 75 13.88 5.23 20.35
C ASN A 75 14.56 5.77 21.61
N SER A 76 14.54 5.00 22.69
CA SER A 76 15.16 5.39 23.97
C SER A 76 16.69 5.57 23.90
N ALA A 77 17.35 5.04 22.87
CA ALA A 77 18.77 5.24 22.61
C ALA A 77 19.07 6.49 21.77
N GLY A 78 18.05 7.29 21.42
CA GLY A 78 18.18 8.48 20.58
C GLY A 78 18.36 8.19 19.08
N GLN A 79 18.22 6.93 18.65
CA GLN A 79 18.29 6.57 17.23
C GLN A 79 17.00 6.96 16.53
N THR A 80 17.11 7.39 15.28
CA THR A 80 15.97 7.84 14.47
C THR A 80 15.68 6.89 13.32
N ALA A 81 14.40 6.71 13.02
CA ALA A 81 13.89 6.05 11.82
C ALA A 81 12.89 6.97 11.12
N THR A 82 12.89 7.03 9.79
CA THR A 82 11.97 7.89 9.04
C THR A 82 10.99 7.08 8.21
N GLN A 83 9.86 7.71 7.89
CA GLN A 83 8.87 7.16 6.99
C GLN A 83 8.18 8.29 6.22
N ASP A 84 8.34 8.28 4.91
CA ASP A 84 7.58 9.11 3.98
C ASP A 84 6.48 8.27 3.34
N LEU A 85 5.29 8.84 3.25
CA LEU A 85 4.13 8.24 2.61
C LEU A 85 3.49 9.25 1.67
N THR A 86 3.44 8.92 0.40
CA THR A 86 2.70 9.67 -0.62
C THR A 86 1.53 8.82 -1.10
N VAL A 87 0.35 9.42 -1.11
CA VAL A 87 -0.86 8.83 -1.69
C VAL A 87 -1.35 9.74 -2.79
N VAL A 88 -1.63 9.17 -3.96
CA VAL A 88 -2.17 9.85 -5.13
C VAL A 88 -3.39 9.08 -5.64
N ASN A 89 -4.48 9.79 -5.85
CA ASN A 89 -5.70 9.34 -6.50
C ASN A 89 -5.77 10.03 -7.85
N ASP A 90 -5.79 9.25 -8.93
CA ASP A 90 -6.07 9.75 -10.27
C ASP A 90 -7.50 9.31 -10.65
N PRO A 91 -8.49 10.21 -10.55
CA PRO A 91 -9.87 9.89 -10.87
C PRO A 91 -10.08 9.65 -12.37
N SER A 92 -9.21 10.18 -13.24
CA SER A 92 -9.35 10.03 -14.69
C SER A 92 -9.06 8.59 -15.15
N THR A 93 -8.11 7.94 -14.48
CA THR A 93 -7.73 6.53 -14.77
C THR A 93 -8.28 5.54 -13.74
N GLY A 94 -9.00 6.00 -12.71
CA GLY A 94 -9.45 5.16 -11.61
C GLY A 94 -8.28 4.54 -10.81
N THR A 95 -7.12 5.21 -10.78
CA THR A 95 -5.90 4.68 -10.17
C THR A 95 -5.65 5.28 -8.78
N HIS A 96 -5.34 4.42 -7.82
CA HIS A 96 -4.93 4.77 -6.47
C HIS A 96 -3.51 4.27 -6.21
N THR A 97 -2.56 5.17 -6.05
CA THR A 97 -1.15 4.87 -5.80
C THR A 97 -0.75 5.27 -4.40
N ARG A 98 -0.10 4.35 -3.69
CA ARG A 98 0.47 4.53 -2.36
C ARG A 98 1.95 4.18 -2.40
N THR A 99 2.81 5.16 -2.21
CA THR A 99 4.27 4.99 -2.14
C THR A 99 4.75 5.30 -0.74
N LYS A 100 5.56 4.41 -0.18
CA LYS A 100 6.14 4.51 1.14
C LYS A 100 7.65 4.30 1.04
N THR A 101 8.42 5.21 1.59
CA THR A 101 9.88 5.10 1.72
C THR A 101 10.29 5.42 3.15
N GLY A 102 11.52 5.07 3.53
CA GLY A 102 12.02 5.43 4.85
C GLY A 102 13.28 4.69 5.22
N THR A 103 13.73 4.91 6.44
CA THR A 103 14.90 4.27 7.04
C THR A 103 14.51 3.56 8.33
N THR A 104 15.28 2.53 8.69
CA THR A 104 15.21 1.89 10.01
C THR A 104 16.09 2.64 11.01
N PHE A 105 15.97 2.34 12.31
CA PHE A 105 16.88 2.87 13.35
C PHE A 105 18.36 2.53 13.11
N LYS A 106 18.64 1.54 12.24
CA LYS A 106 20.00 1.16 11.80
C LYS A 106 20.42 1.85 10.49
N GLY A 107 19.68 2.87 10.04
CA GLY A 107 19.94 3.61 8.81
C GLY A 107 19.63 2.86 7.51
N LYS A 108 19.11 1.61 7.56
CA LYS A 108 18.79 0.86 6.34
C LYS A 108 17.51 1.37 5.70
N SER A 109 17.57 1.68 4.41
CA SER A 109 16.43 2.16 3.63
C SER A 109 15.48 1.02 3.21
N TYR A 110 14.20 1.35 3.02
CA TYR A 110 13.20 0.44 2.44
C TYR A 110 12.22 1.22 1.55
N ARG A 111 11.54 0.50 0.65
CA ARG A 111 10.49 1.07 -0.21
C ARG A 111 9.32 0.10 -0.34
N HIS A 112 8.11 0.62 -0.34
CA HIS A 112 6.87 -0.11 -0.59
C HIS A 112 5.99 0.73 -1.51
N GLN A 113 5.52 0.15 -2.60
CA GLN A 113 4.58 0.80 -3.51
C GLN A 113 3.40 -0.14 -3.73
N ARG A 114 2.19 0.39 -3.61
CA ARG A 114 0.95 -0.27 -4.02
C ARG A 114 0.23 0.62 -5.01
N GLN A 115 -0.18 0.04 -6.13
CA GLN A 115 -1.07 0.67 -7.09
C GLN A 115 -2.33 -0.17 -7.20
N VAL A 116 -3.49 0.47 -7.17
CA VAL A 116 -4.78 -0.16 -7.43
C VAL A 116 -5.43 0.57 -8.59
N THR A 117 -5.86 -0.16 -9.60
CA THR A 117 -6.63 0.40 -10.73
C THR A 117 -8.00 -0.25 -10.74
N VAL A 118 -9.04 0.58 -10.77
CA VAL A 118 -10.44 0.16 -10.81
C VAL A 118 -10.97 0.33 -12.23
N ASP A 119 -11.31 -0.79 -12.85
CA ASP A 119 -12.01 -0.83 -14.12
C ASP A 119 -13.51 -1.04 -13.86
N LYS A 120 -14.27 0.04 -14.01
CA LYS A 120 -15.72 0.02 -13.76
C LYS A 120 -16.49 -0.70 -14.86
N GLU A 121 -15.99 -0.67 -16.09
CA GLU A 121 -16.63 -1.31 -17.24
C GLU A 121 -16.56 -2.83 -17.08
N ASN A 122 -15.37 -3.33 -16.77
CA ASN A 122 -15.14 -4.76 -16.59
C ASN A 122 -15.44 -5.25 -15.16
N GLN A 123 -15.88 -4.36 -14.27
CA GLN A 123 -16.15 -4.68 -12.87
C GLN A 123 -14.97 -5.35 -12.16
N THR A 124 -13.75 -4.85 -12.41
CA THR A 124 -12.52 -5.40 -11.81
C THR A 124 -11.70 -4.35 -11.07
N ALA A 125 -10.96 -4.80 -10.07
CA ALA A 125 -9.92 -4.03 -9.41
C ALA A 125 -8.62 -4.82 -9.43
N THR A 126 -7.58 -4.24 -10.03
CA THR A 126 -6.25 -4.82 -10.07
C THR A 126 -5.36 -4.12 -9.06
N SER A 127 -4.74 -4.86 -8.15
CA SER A 127 -3.80 -4.37 -7.16
C SER A 127 -2.42 -4.93 -7.43
N THR A 128 -1.45 -4.06 -7.71
CA THR A 128 -0.04 -4.39 -7.86
C THR A 128 0.73 -3.83 -6.69
N VAL A 129 1.58 -4.65 -6.06
CA VAL A 129 2.41 -4.25 -4.93
C VAL A 129 3.86 -4.61 -5.23
N ASN A 130 4.75 -3.67 -5.01
CA ASN A 130 6.19 -3.82 -5.12
C ASN A 130 6.86 -3.43 -3.81
N ASN A 131 7.65 -4.33 -3.24
CA ASN A 131 8.38 -4.11 -1.99
C ASN A 131 9.87 -4.24 -2.26
N THR A 132 10.64 -3.22 -1.89
CA THR A 132 12.11 -3.30 -1.79
C THR A 132 12.48 -3.35 -0.31
N HIS A 133 13.04 -4.49 0.10
CA HIS A 133 13.42 -4.79 1.46
C HIS A 133 14.74 -4.11 1.83
N ILE A 134 15.06 -4.13 3.14
CA ILE A 134 16.29 -3.52 3.69
C ILE A 134 17.61 -4.13 3.18
N ASN A 135 17.54 -5.28 2.53
CA ASN A 135 18.68 -5.95 1.88
C ASN A 135 18.74 -5.64 0.36
N GLY A 136 17.89 -4.75 -0.14
CA GLY A 136 17.78 -4.42 -1.57
C GLY A 136 16.96 -5.41 -2.40
N GLN A 137 16.56 -6.56 -1.84
CA GLN A 137 15.72 -7.52 -2.55
C GLN A 137 14.36 -6.90 -2.84
N THR A 138 13.86 -7.10 -4.06
CA THR A 138 12.52 -6.67 -4.45
C THR A 138 11.59 -7.86 -4.64
N THR A 139 10.38 -7.76 -4.10
CA THR A 139 9.29 -8.73 -4.28
C THR A 139 8.06 -8.03 -4.82
N GLY A 140 7.40 -8.62 -5.83
CA GLY A 140 6.17 -8.10 -6.40
C GLY A 140 5.02 -9.09 -6.28
N HIS A 141 3.79 -8.59 -6.15
CA HIS A 141 2.58 -9.39 -6.33
C HIS A 141 1.49 -8.59 -7.03
N THR A 142 0.73 -9.26 -7.88
CA THR A 142 -0.46 -8.71 -8.51
C THR A 142 -1.65 -9.58 -8.14
N SER A 143 -2.77 -8.95 -7.80
CA SER A 143 -4.03 -9.62 -7.54
C SER A 143 -5.15 -8.86 -8.24
N THR A 144 -6.02 -9.58 -8.93
CA THR A 144 -7.22 -9.03 -9.58
C THR A 144 -8.44 -9.57 -8.86
N HIS A 145 -9.33 -8.66 -8.49
CA HIS A 145 -10.64 -9.00 -7.94
C HIS A 145 -11.70 -8.56 -8.94
N GLN A 146 -12.61 -9.46 -9.28
CA GLN A 146 -13.77 -9.18 -10.11
C GLN A 146 -15.02 -9.28 -9.22
N TRP A 147 -15.88 -8.27 -9.26
CA TRP A 147 -17.19 -8.36 -8.65
C TRP A 147 -18.21 -8.70 -9.74
N ASN A 148 -19.08 -9.67 -9.46
CA ASN A 148 -20.24 -9.93 -10.29
C ASN A 148 -21.40 -9.15 -9.67
N THR A 149 -21.90 -8.12 -10.34
CA THR A 149 -23.23 -7.59 -9.98
C THR A 149 -24.27 -8.66 -10.31
N VAL A 150 -24.78 -9.35 -9.29
CA VAL A 150 -26.00 -10.15 -9.45
C VAL A 150 -27.12 -9.15 -9.67
N THR A 151 -27.55 -8.98 -10.92
CA THR A 151 -28.75 -8.21 -11.23
C THR A 151 -29.91 -8.86 -10.48
N PRO A 152 -30.55 -8.18 -9.52
CA PRO A 152 -31.71 -8.77 -8.86
C PRO A 152 -32.79 -9.05 -9.91
N PRO A 153 -33.55 -10.15 -9.79
CA PRO A 153 -34.68 -10.39 -10.67
C PRO A 153 -35.64 -9.20 -10.58
N LEU A 154 -36.11 -8.72 -11.73
CA LEU A 154 -37.16 -7.70 -11.78
C LEU A 154 -38.37 -8.27 -11.04
N ALA A 155 -38.87 -7.55 -10.04
CA ALA A 155 -40.15 -7.88 -9.44
C ALA A 155 -41.24 -7.61 -10.48
N GLU A 156 -42.00 -8.65 -10.84
CA GLU A 156 -43.20 -8.57 -11.69
C GLU A 156 -44.39 -7.97 -10.93
#